data_AF-A0A7Z3HX02-F1
#
_entry.id   AF-A0A7Z3HX02-F1
#
_cell.length_a   1.000
_cell.length_b   1.000
_cell.length_c   1.000
_cell.angle_alpha   90.00
_cell.angle_beta   90.00
_cell.angle_gamma   90.00
#
_symmetry.space_group_name_H-M   'P 1'
#
loop_
_entity.id
_entity.type
_entity.pdbx_description
1 polymer ?
#
loop_
_entity_poly.entity_id
_entity_poly.type
_entity_poly.pdbx_seq_one_letter_code
_entity_poly.pdbx_strand_id
1 'polypeptide(L)'
;MSLYEFTFIVQQSLLQQEVEEMVQELSLLFRSIKNDIIFQKVKGFLEKNKLAEQELEVSSKAVQESLVDYSNFLENFSKILWIELKEDLSNLKEIKLRIGKELKSELKGLGTTQGFIKLLEGNKQISKSSFIHNVVSVLKKNISDSLAKIFQDTLKDHEIVNLDQLNETLKVLLENIEASGLVKYEYWGLLDFAYPINKMKSGHYCMMCIGSTSSIMKEFVRRVKLNENIIRHLSIQVDKFFEGKSYMMNRQIEEQSF
;
A
#
# COMPACT_ATOMS: atom_id res chain seq x y z
N MET A 1 9.93 -7.97 2.12
CA MET A 1 9.14 -6.76 2.39
C MET A 1 9.78 -6.05 3.57
N SER A 2 10.19 -4.79 3.42
CA SER A 2 10.75 -4.03 4.55
C SER A 2 9.62 -3.28 5.24
N LEU A 3 9.65 -3.27 6.56
CA LEU A 3 8.73 -2.51 7.39
C LEU A 3 9.47 -1.28 7.93
N TYR A 4 8.81 -0.14 7.94
CA TYR A 4 9.38 1.11 8.43
C TYR A 4 8.49 1.75 9.47
N GLU A 5 9.10 2.16 10.58
CA GLU A 5 8.51 3.13 11.50
C GLU A 5 9.02 4.52 11.11
N PHE A 6 8.08 5.35 10.67
CA PHE A 6 8.35 6.71 10.22
C PHE A 6 7.74 7.69 11.22
N THR A 7 8.60 8.30 12.04
CA THR A 7 8.19 9.34 12.99
C THR A 7 8.52 10.69 12.42
N PHE A 8 7.61 11.65 12.54
CA PHE A 8 7.85 13.02 12.12
C PHE A 8 7.21 14.01 13.08
N ILE A 9 7.78 15.21 13.10
CA ILE A 9 7.35 16.32 13.94
C ILE A 9 6.89 17.45 13.03
N VAL A 10 5.74 18.01 13.35
CA VAL A 10 5.09 19.09 12.61
C VAL A 10 5.14 20.37 13.43
N GLN A 11 5.19 21.52 12.75
CA GLN A 11 5.16 22.84 13.39
C GLN A 11 4.00 22.99 14.38
N GLN A 12 4.29 23.53 15.57
CA GLN A 12 3.30 23.74 16.66
C GLN A 12 2.15 24.70 16.32
N SER A 13 2.28 25.49 15.25
CA SER A 13 1.27 26.48 14.86
C SER A 13 0.07 25.85 14.16
N LEU A 14 0.20 24.61 13.70
CA LEU A 14 -0.86 23.90 13.00
C LEU A 14 -1.89 23.35 13.97
N LEU A 15 -3.14 23.29 13.53
CA LEU A 15 -4.22 22.62 14.24
C LEU A 15 -4.13 21.11 14.03
N GLN A 16 -4.69 20.34 14.96
CA GLN A 16 -4.74 18.87 14.83
C GLN A 16 -5.38 18.42 13.51
N GLN A 17 -6.44 19.10 13.05
CA GLN A 17 -7.09 18.79 11.78
C GLN A 17 -6.14 18.97 10.59
N GLU A 18 -5.35 20.04 10.56
CA GLU A 18 -4.36 20.29 9.51
C GLU A 18 -3.24 19.23 9.54
N VAL A 19 -2.86 18.75 10.74
CA VAL A 19 -1.91 17.64 10.89
C VAL A 19 -2.49 16.34 10.33
N GLU A 20 -3.76 16.05 10.61
CA GLU A 20 -4.46 14.87 10.07
C GLU A 20 -4.62 14.93 8.55
N GLU A 21 -4.95 16.09 8.00
CA GLU A 21 -4.98 16.33 6.55
C GLU A 21 -3.60 16.10 5.92
N MET A 22 -2.53 16.60 6.55
CA MET A 22 -1.17 16.38 6.05
C MET A 22 -0.79 14.89 6.07
N VAL A 23 -1.26 14.10 7.03
CA VAL A 23 -1.04 12.65 7.03
C VAL A 23 -1.72 11.98 5.83
N GLN A 24 -2.92 12.44 5.48
CA GLN A 24 -3.61 11.98 4.26
C GLN A 24 -2.83 12.38 3.01
N GLU A 25 -2.32 13.60 2.93
CA GLU A 25 -1.45 14.06 1.85
C GLU A 25 -0.18 13.20 1.72
N LEU A 26 0.47 12.87 2.85
CA LEU A 26 1.64 11.99 2.86
C LEU A 26 1.28 10.57 2.39
N SER A 27 0.10 10.07 2.74
CA SER A 27 -0.40 8.79 2.24
C SER A 27 -0.63 8.82 0.72
N LEU A 28 -1.24 9.89 0.21
CA LEU A 28 -1.43 10.11 -1.24
C LEU A 28 -0.09 10.27 -1.96
N LEU A 29 0.85 10.99 -1.37
CA LEU A 29 2.21 11.17 -1.87
C LEU A 29 2.92 9.82 -2.03
N PHE A 30 2.82 8.98 -1.01
CA PHE A 30 3.39 7.64 -1.03
C PHE A 30 2.79 6.78 -2.16
N ARG A 31 1.47 6.88 -2.38
CA ARG A 31 0.78 6.24 -3.51
C ARG A 31 1.23 6.79 -4.87
N SER A 32 1.40 8.11 -5.00
CA SER A 32 1.94 8.73 -6.22
C SER A 32 3.35 8.23 -6.53
N ILE A 33 4.25 8.22 -5.54
CA ILE A 33 5.64 7.74 -5.71
C ILE A 33 5.67 6.29 -6.17
N LYS A 34 4.81 5.46 -5.57
CA LYS A 34 4.65 4.06 -5.97
C LYS A 34 4.26 3.97 -7.44
N ASN A 35 3.26 4.73 -7.87
CA ASN A 35 2.79 4.75 -9.27
C ASN A 35 3.89 5.23 -10.22
N ASP A 36 4.64 6.26 -9.86
CA ASP A 36 5.74 6.79 -10.67
C ASP A 36 6.84 5.74 -10.86
N ILE A 37 7.24 5.05 -9.79
CA ILE A 37 8.28 4.00 -9.85
C ILE A 37 7.80 2.80 -10.69
N ILE A 38 6.53 2.42 -10.56
CA ILE A 38 5.94 1.37 -11.39
C ILE A 38 5.97 1.78 -12.85
N PHE A 39 5.51 2.99 -13.16
CA PHE A 39 5.50 3.53 -14.52
C PHE A 39 6.90 3.54 -15.14
N GLN A 40 7.91 4.03 -14.43
CA GLN A 40 9.30 4.06 -14.91
C GLN A 40 9.85 2.65 -15.17
N LYS A 41 9.51 1.66 -14.32
CA LYS A 41 9.91 0.26 -14.54
C LYS A 41 9.24 -0.34 -15.77
N VAL A 42 7.94 -0.09 -15.96
CA VAL A 42 7.19 -0.55 -17.14
C VAL A 42 7.75 0.11 -18.40
N LYS A 43 7.97 1.44 -18.38
CA LYS A 43 8.57 2.19 -19.47
C LYS A 43 9.93 1.62 -19.87
N GLY A 44 10.84 1.45 -18.90
CA GLY A 44 12.17 0.88 -19.16
C GLY A 44 12.16 -0.57 -19.65
N PHE A 45 11.11 -1.34 -19.36
CA PHE A 45 10.91 -2.68 -19.93
C PHE A 45 10.50 -2.59 -21.41
N LEU A 46 9.54 -1.72 -21.74
CA LEU A 46 9.07 -1.52 -23.10
C LEU A 46 10.16 -0.93 -24.01
N GLU A 47 11.00 -0.03 -23.49
CA GLU A 47 12.12 0.57 -24.22
C GLU A 47 13.15 -0.48 -24.66
N LYS A 48 13.43 -1.48 -23.81
CA LYS A 48 14.33 -2.60 -24.14
C LYS A 48 13.84 -3.45 -25.29
N ASN A 49 12.55 -3.43 -25.59
CA ASN A 49 11.93 -4.20 -26.66
C ASN A 49 11.65 -3.38 -27.95
N LYS A 50 12.26 -2.18 -28.09
CA LYS A 50 12.25 -1.36 -29.32
C LYS A 50 10.85 -0.92 -29.82
N LEU A 51 9.93 -0.60 -28.92
CA LEU A 51 8.67 0.04 -29.31
C LEU A 51 8.87 1.53 -29.66
N ALA A 52 8.06 2.06 -30.59
CA ALA A 52 8.10 3.48 -30.96
C ALA A 52 7.66 4.36 -29.77
N GLU A 53 8.30 5.53 -29.58
CA GLU A 53 8.13 6.38 -28.38
C GLU A 53 6.66 6.75 -28.06
N GLN A 54 5.83 7.00 -29.09
CA GLN A 54 4.42 7.37 -28.90
C GLN A 54 3.52 6.18 -28.49
N GLU A 55 3.79 5.00 -29.01
CA GLU A 55 3.04 3.77 -28.71
C GLU A 55 3.41 3.21 -27.33
N LEU A 56 4.66 3.44 -26.92
CA LEU A 56 5.21 3.09 -25.61
C LEU A 56 4.56 3.92 -24.49
N GLU A 57 4.26 5.19 -24.74
CA GLU A 57 3.60 6.07 -23.78
C GLU A 57 2.13 5.70 -23.56
N VAL A 58 1.39 5.36 -24.63
CA VAL A 58 -0.01 4.90 -24.54
C VAL A 58 -0.10 3.54 -23.84
N SER A 59 0.77 2.60 -24.22
CA SER A 59 0.81 1.25 -23.66
C SER A 59 1.23 1.23 -22.19
N SER A 60 2.25 2.01 -21.82
CA SER A 60 2.69 2.13 -20.43
C SER A 60 1.62 2.76 -19.54
N LYS A 61 0.83 3.70 -20.08
CA LYS A 61 -0.29 4.34 -19.36
C LYS A 61 -1.45 3.38 -19.13
N ALA A 62 -1.84 2.57 -20.12
CA ALA A 62 -2.89 1.54 -19.95
C ALA A 62 -2.51 0.47 -18.91
N VAL A 63 -1.24 0.04 -18.94
CA VAL A 63 -0.67 -0.85 -17.92
C VAL A 63 -0.65 -0.17 -16.55
N GLN A 64 -0.25 1.10 -16.48
CA GLN A 64 -0.26 1.87 -15.25
C GLN A 64 -1.66 1.98 -14.64
N GLU A 65 -2.67 2.35 -15.42
CA GLU A 65 -4.07 2.47 -14.97
C GLU A 65 -4.55 1.15 -14.35
N SER A 66 -4.29 0.03 -15.02
CA SER A 66 -4.63 -1.31 -14.51
C SER A 66 -3.90 -1.66 -13.20
N LEU A 67 -2.63 -1.25 -13.06
CA LEU A 67 -1.85 -1.47 -11.84
C LEU A 67 -2.31 -0.57 -10.69
N VAL A 68 -2.77 0.64 -10.99
CA VAL A 68 -3.38 1.54 -10.00
C VAL A 68 -4.70 0.94 -9.50
N ASP A 69 -5.56 0.47 -10.40
CA ASP A 69 -6.82 -0.18 -10.02
C ASP A 69 -6.58 -1.39 -9.14
N TYR A 70 -5.56 -2.20 -9.47
CA TYR A 70 -5.17 -3.31 -8.64
C TYR A 70 -4.65 -2.88 -7.26
N SER A 71 -3.80 -1.85 -7.20
CA SER A 71 -3.32 -1.31 -5.93
C SER A 71 -4.46 -0.80 -5.05
N ASN A 72 -5.47 -0.16 -5.64
CA ASN A 72 -6.63 0.34 -4.90
C ASN A 72 -7.47 -0.80 -4.34
N PHE A 73 -7.72 -1.80 -5.18
CA PHE A 73 -8.39 -3.03 -4.79
C PHE A 73 -7.67 -3.70 -3.61
N LEU A 74 -6.34 -3.85 -3.64
CA LEU A 74 -5.59 -4.44 -2.52
C LEU A 74 -5.70 -3.61 -1.24
N GLU A 75 -5.67 -2.29 -1.35
CA GLU A 75 -5.80 -1.40 -0.20
C GLU A 75 -7.19 -1.52 0.43
N ASN A 76 -8.24 -1.49 -0.39
CA ASN A 76 -9.63 -1.69 0.05
C ASN A 76 -9.84 -3.08 0.65
N PHE A 77 -9.33 -4.11 -0.03
CA PHE A 77 -9.40 -5.48 0.45
C PHE A 77 -8.67 -5.67 1.79
N SER A 78 -7.52 -5.03 1.97
CA SER A 78 -6.78 -5.06 3.24
C SER A 78 -7.55 -4.36 4.36
N LYS A 79 -8.23 -3.23 4.07
CA LYS A 79 -9.12 -2.55 5.02
C LYS A 79 -10.30 -3.43 5.41
N ILE A 80 -10.95 -4.08 4.43
CA ILE A 80 -12.06 -5.02 4.66
C ILE A 80 -11.60 -6.17 5.55
N LEU A 81 -10.50 -6.84 5.18
CA LEU A 81 -9.93 -7.91 6.00
C LEU A 81 -9.60 -7.40 7.40
N TRP A 82 -8.97 -6.24 7.56
CA TRP A 82 -8.61 -5.72 8.87
C TRP A 82 -9.83 -5.42 9.76
N ILE A 83 -10.90 -4.87 9.18
CA ILE A 83 -12.17 -4.60 9.87
C ILE A 83 -12.87 -5.92 10.24
N GLU A 84 -13.04 -6.81 9.28
CA GLU A 84 -13.81 -8.05 9.44
C GLU A 84 -13.08 -9.11 10.28
N LEU A 85 -11.74 -9.15 10.23
CA LEU A 85 -10.95 -10.03 11.09
C LEU A 85 -10.91 -9.53 12.54
N LYS A 86 -11.37 -8.31 12.84
CA LYS A 86 -11.50 -7.82 14.21
C LYS A 86 -12.78 -8.35 14.88
N GLU A 87 -13.80 -8.67 14.09
CA GLU A 87 -15.01 -9.35 14.55
C GLU A 87 -14.76 -10.87 14.61
N ASP A 88 -15.24 -11.53 15.65
CA ASP A 88 -15.04 -12.96 15.83
C ASP A 88 -15.54 -13.76 14.60
N LEU A 89 -14.74 -14.72 14.14
CA LEU A 89 -15.02 -15.61 13.00
C LEU A 89 -16.19 -16.60 13.25
N SER A 90 -17.03 -16.33 14.25
CA SER A 90 -18.22 -17.11 14.58
C SER A 90 -19.22 -17.15 13.42
N ASN A 91 -19.20 -16.16 12.50
CA ASN A 91 -20.05 -16.14 11.31
C ASN A 91 -19.26 -16.12 9.97
N LEU A 92 -18.34 -17.08 9.81
CA LEU A 92 -17.50 -17.27 8.62
C LEU A 92 -18.28 -17.35 7.29
N LYS A 93 -19.55 -17.78 7.31
CA LYS A 93 -20.45 -17.77 6.13
C LYS A 93 -20.84 -16.37 5.70
N GLU A 94 -21.17 -15.49 6.65
CA GLU A 94 -21.57 -14.12 6.37
C GLU A 94 -20.38 -13.30 5.87
N ILE A 95 -19.21 -13.48 6.51
CA ILE A 95 -17.94 -12.88 6.10
C ILE A 95 -17.59 -13.29 4.66
N LYS A 96 -17.65 -14.60 4.34
CA LYS A 96 -17.41 -15.10 2.97
C LYS A 96 -18.37 -14.48 1.95
N LEU A 97 -19.64 -14.28 2.31
CA LEU A 97 -20.65 -13.72 1.41
C LEU A 97 -20.47 -12.21 1.20
N ARG A 98 -20.07 -11.47 2.24
CA ARG A 98 -19.80 -10.03 2.18
C ARG A 98 -18.52 -9.75 1.39
N ILE A 99 -17.43 -10.45 1.69
CA ILE A 99 -16.19 -10.47 0.89
C ILE A 99 -16.50 -10.81 -0.58
N GLY A 100 -17.29 -11.85 -0.83
CA GLY A 100 -17.64 -12.26 -2.19
C GLY A 100 -18.44 -11.21 -2.98
N LYS A 101 -19.30 -10.44 -2.31
CA LYS A 101 -20.05 -9.33 -2.94
C LYS A 101 -19.13 -8.15 -3.28
N GLU A 102 -18.28 -7.74 -2.34
CA GLU A 102 -17.36 -6.61 -2.50
C GLU A 102 -16.31 -6.90 -3.58
N LEU A 103 -15.74 -8.11 -3.54
CA LEU A 103 -14.83 -8.59 -4.58
C LEU A 103 -15.50 -8.60 -5.95
N LYS A 104 -16.78 -8.97 -6.05
CA LYS A 104 -17.50 -9.01 -7.33
C LYS A 104 -17.79 -7.61 -7.88
N SER A 105 -18.00 -6.60 -7.02
CA SER A 105 -18.16 -5.21 -7.47
C SER A 105 -16.83 -4.62 -7.93
N GLU A 106 -15.73 -4.83 -7.20
CA GLU A 106 -14.43 -4.24 -7.55
C GLU A 106 -13.75 -4.98 -8.72
N LEU A 107 -13.88 -6.31 -8.81
CA LEU A 107 -13.26 -7.11 -9.89
C LEU A 107 -14.06 -7.12 -11.19
N LYS A 108 -15.26 -6.51 -11.24
CA LYS A 108 -16.06 -6.41 -12.48
C LYS A 108 -15.30 -5.67 -13.59
N GLY A 109 -14.39 -4.76 -13.24
CA GLY A 109 -13.51 -4.06 -14.19
C GLY A 109 -12.29 -4.85 -14.66
N LEU A 110 -11.86 -5.88 -13.91
CA LEU A 110 -10.60 -6.63 -14.14
C LEU A 110 -10.77 -7.94 -14.94
N GLY A 111 -11.96 -8.23 -15.46
CA GLY A 111 -12.18 -9.27 -16.48
C GLY A 111 -12.05 -10.75 -16.04
N THR A 112 -11.75 -11.07 -14.78
CA THR A 112 -11.60 -12.46 -14.29
C THR A 112 -12.34 -12.71 -12.98
N THR A 113 -13.68 -12.82 -13.07
CA THR A 113 -14.56 -13.00 -11.89
C THR A 113 -14.81 -14.47 -11.51
N GLN A 114 -14.55 -15.44 -12.40
CA GLN A 114 -14.95 -16.85 -12.19
C GLN A 114 -14.07 -17.63 -11.18
N GLY A 115 -12.77 -17.31 -11.06
CA GLY A 115 -11.83 -18.08 -10.23
C GLY A 115 -11.96 -17.82 -8.73
N PHE A 116 -12.28 -16.57 -8.36
CA PHE A 116 -12.36 -16.13 -6.96
C PHE A 116 -13.57 -16.70 -6.20
N ILE A 117 -14.73 -16.74 -6.87
CA ILE A 117 -16.01 -17.12 -6.25
C ILE A 117 -16.02 -18.62 -5.91
N LYS A 118 -15.51 -19.49 -6.79
CA LYS A 118 -15.42 -20.94 -6.57
C LYS A 118 -14.55 -21.34 -5.36
N LEU A 119 -13.62 -20.48 -4.95
CA LEU A 119 -12.62 -20.79 -3.93
C LEU A 119 -13.06 -20.40 -2.51
N LEU A 120 -13.94 -19.40 -2.37
CA LEU A 120 -14.59 -19.07 -1.09
C LEU A 120 -15.55 -20.19 -0.63
N GLU A 121 -16.11 -20.93 -1.57
CA GLU A 121 -17.04 -22.05 -1.33
C GLU A 121 -16.32 -23.33 -0.87
N GLY A 122 -15.01 -23.45 -1.13
CA GLY A 122 -14.20 -24.62 -0.76
C GLY A 122 -13.57 -24.54 0.63
N ASN A 123 -13.85 -25.56 1.44
CA ASN A 123 -13.14 -26.01 2.65
C ASN A 123 -13.57 -25.50 4.05
N LYS A 124 -13.69 -26.53 4.91
CA LYS A 124 -14.07 -26.56 6.34
C LYS A 124 -13.02 -25.89 7.22
N GLN A 125 -13.51 -25.22 8.27
CA GLN A 125 -12.85 -24.92 9.55
C GLN A 125 -11.33 -24.75 9.47
N ILE A 126 -10.93 -23.64 8.84
CA ILE A 126 -9.53 -23.24 8.68
C ILE A 126 -9.20 -22.23 9.78
N SER A 127 -8.02 -22.34 10.40
CA SER A 127 -7.51 -21.32 11.33
C SER A 127 -7.47 -19.95 10.64
N LYS A 128 -7.66 -18.87 11.39
CA LYS A 128 -7.67 -17.48 10.87
C LYS A 128 -6.46 -17.19 9.97
N SER A 129 -5.27 -17.60 10.41
CA SER A 129 -4.03 -17.39 9.65
C SER A 129 -4.00 -18.15 8.33
N SER A 130 -4.47 -19.41 8.30
CA SER A 130 -4.49 -20.22 7.08
C SER A 130 -5.58 -19.75 6.11
N PHE A 131 -6.72 -19.23 6.59
CA PHE A 131 -7.72 -18.59 5.73
C PHE A 131 -7.17 -17.34 5.05
N ILE A 132 -6.55 -16.44 5.82
CA ILE A 132 -5.92 -15.22 5.30
C ILE A 132 -4.84 -15.58 4.27
N HIS A 133 -3.97 -16.54 4.61
CA HIS A 133 -2.90 -16.97 3.71
C HIS A 133 -3.45 -17.51 2.38
N ASN A 134 -4.49 -18.34 2.42
CA ASN A 134 -5.11 -18.90 1.21
C ASN A 134 -5.75 -17.80 0.36
N VAL A 135 -6.55 -16.93 0.99
CA VAL A 135 -7.22 -15.81 0.30
C VAL A 135 -6.19 -14.89 -0.37
N VAL A 136 -5.16 -14.50 0.37
CA VAL A 136 -4.05 -13.69 -0.16
C VAL A 136 -3.37 -14.40 -1.32
N SER A 137 -2.99 -15.68 -1.18
CA SER A 137 -2.30 -16.42 -2.25
C SER A 137 -3.10 -16.53 -3.55
N VAL A 138 -4.42 -16.66 -3.44
CA VAL A 138 -5.33 -16.74 -4.60
C VAL A 138 -5.46 -15.38 -5.28
N LEU A 139 -5.54 -14.30 -4.50
CA LEU A 139 -5.49 -12.94 -5.03
C LEU A 139 -4.20 -12.74 -5.81
N LYS A 140 -3.05 -13.03 -5.20
CA LYS A 140 -1.75 -12.90 -5.88
C LYS A 140 -1.73 -13.59 -7.25
N LYS A 141 -2.22 -14.84 -7.30
CA LYS A 141 -2.26 -15.61 -8.54
C LYS A 141 -3.15 -14.97 -9.61
N ASN A 142 -4.40 -14.67 -9.26
CA ASN A 142 -5.36 -14.14 -10.24
C ASN A 142 -4.94 -12.76 -10.77
N ILE A 143 -4.30 -11.94 -9.93
CA ILE A 143 -3.77 -10.67 -10.39
C ILE A 143 -2.55 -10.87 -11.27
N SER A 144 -1.64 -11.77 -10.91
CA SER A 144 -0.54 -12.13 -11.80
C SER A 144 -1.06 -12.59 -13.17
N ASP A 145 -2.12 -13.40 -13.19
CA ASP A 145 -2.76 -13.89 -14.42
C ASP A 145 -3.44 -12.76 -15.22
N SER A 146 -4.13 -11.84 -14.54
CA SER A 146 -4.77 -10.67 -15.17
C SER A 146 -3.74 -9.70 -15.75
N LEU A 147 -2.67 -9.42 -15.01
CA LEU A 147 -1.58 -8.57 -15.49
C LEU A 147 -0.83 -9.23 -16.63
N ALA A 148 -0.52 -10.52 -16.54
CA ALA A 148 0.09 -11.26 -17.64
C ALA A 148 -0.77 -11.18 -18.89
N LYS A 149 -2.10 -11.30 -18.77
CA LYS A 149 -3.02 -11.15 -19.90
C LYS A 149 -3.01 -9.73 -20.47
N ILE A 150 -3.07 -8.69 -19.64
CA ILE A 150 -2.99 -7.29 -20.08
C ILE A 150 -1.68 -7.04 -20.81
N PHE A 151 -0.55 -7.43 -20.23
CA PHE A 151 0.76 -7.31 -20.86
C PHE A 151 0.83 -8.10 -22.17
N GLN A 152 0.32 -9.32 -22.23
CA GLN A 152 0.25 -10.10 -23.47
C GLN A 152 -0.62 -9.43 -24.52
N ASP A 153 -1.78 -8.89 -24.14
CA ASP A 153 -2.69 -8.20 -25.06
C ASP A 153 -2.06 -6.91 -25.58
N THR A 154 -1.34 -6.15 -24.75
CA THR A 154 -0.56 -4.96 -25.15
C THR A 154 0.65 -5.32 -26.02
N LEU A 155 1.25 -6.50 -25.83
CA LEU A 155 2.42 -6.96 -26.58
C LEU A 155 2.06 -7.75 -27.85
N LYS A 156 0.82 -8.21 -28.02
CA LYS A 156 0.36 -8.95 -29.22
C LYS A 156 0.49 -8.14 -30.51
N ASP A 157 0.44 -6.82 -30.43
CA ASP A 157 0.55 -5.92 -31.59
C ASP A 157 2.01 -5.81 -32.10
N HIS A 158 3.00 -6.26 -31.32
CA HIS A 158 4.41 -6.11 -31.64
C HIS A 158 5.19 -7.37 -31.27
N GLU A 159 5.44 -8.25 -32.24
CA GLU A 159 6.21 -9.50 -32.10
C GLU A 159 7.46 -9.35 -31.19
N ILE A 160 7.33 -9.68 -29.89
CA ILE A 160 8.44 -9.72 -28.93
C ILE A 160 8.48 -11.09 -28.23
N VAL A 161 9.72 -11.57 -28.06
CA VAL A 161 10.15 -12.97 -28.21
C VAL A 161 10.53 -13.67 -26.89
N ASN A 162 10.24 -13.15 -25.69
CA ASN A 162 10.67 -13.85 -24.45
C ASN A 162 9.67 -13.79 -23.29
N LEU A 163 8.87 -14.86 -23.16
CA LEU A 163 7.91 -15.09 -22.07
C LEU A 163 8.57 -15.13 -20.67
N ASP A 164 9.81 -15.61 -20.60
CA ASP A 164 10.53 -15.77 -19.33
C ASP A 164 10.96 -14.43 -18.72
N GLN A 165 11.42 -13.49 -19.54
CA GLN A 165 11.79 -12.14 -19.09
C GLN A 165 10.57 -11.32 -18.66
N LEU A 166 9.42 -11.56 -19.32
CA LEU A 166 8.15 -10.94 -18.93
C LEU A 166 7.71 -11.44 -17.54
N ASN A 167 7.80 -12.75 -17.29
CA ASN A 167 7.42 -13.34 -16.00
C ASN A 167 8.31 -12.86 -14.84
N GLU A 168 9.62 -12.75 -15.03
CA GLU A 168 10.53 -12.18 -14.02
C GLU A 168 10.20 -10.72 -13.72
N THR A 169 9.88 -9.93 -14.76
CA THR A 169 9.54 -8.51 -14.62
C THR A 169 8.19 -8.33 -13.92
N LEU A 170 7.18 -9.11 -14.28
CA LEU A 170 5.88 -9.13 -13.62
C LEU A 170 6.01 -9.46 -12.14
N LYS A 171 6.87 -10.42 -11.79
CA LYS A 171 7.15 -10.76 -10.39
C LYS A 171 7.74 -9.57 -9.63
N VAL A 172 8.73 -8.88 -10.21
CA VAL A 172 9.31 -7.67 -9.60
C VAL A 172 8.27 -6.55 -9.47
N LEU A 173 7.41 -6.35 -10.46
CA LEU A 173 6.34 -5.34 -10.42
C LEU A 173 5.32 -5.66 -9.31
N LEU A 174 4.86 -6.91 -9.25
CA LEU A 174 3.94 -7.42 -8.21
C LEU A 174 4.52 -7.23 -6.81
N GLU A 175 5.80 -7.54 -6.59
CA GLU A 175 6.47 -7.33 -5.29
C GLU A 175 6.46 -5.87 -4.84
N ASN A 176 6.60 -4.90 -5.75
CA ASN A 176 6.51 -3.48 -5.38
C ASN A 176 5.07 -3.03 -5.08
N ILE A 177 4.09 -3.67 -5.73
CA ILE A 177 2.67 -3.33 -5.57
C ILE A 177 2.14 -3.83 -4.24
N GLU A 178 2.47 -5.07 -3.86
CA GLU A 178 2.00 -5.70 -2.63
C GLU A 178 2.64 -5.11 -1.36
N ALA A 179 3.87 -4.63 -1.46
CA ALA A 179 4.67 -4.25 -0.29
C ALA A 179 4.43 -2.83 0.22
N SER A 180 3.66 -1.99 -0.49
CA SER A 180 3.71 -0.54 -0.31
C SER A 180 2.37 0.03 0.17
N GLY A 181 2.30 0.41 1.45
CA GLY A 181 1.14 1.09 2.03
C GLY A 181 1.31 1.54 3.49
N LEU A 182 0.51 2.52 3.90
CA LEU A 182 0.35 2.92 5.30
C LEU A 182 -0.45 1.84 6.03
N VAL A 183 0.19 1.20 7.02
CA VAL A 183 -0.44 0.13 7.82
C VAL A 183 -1.10 0.71 9.05
N LYS A 184 -0.45 1.68 9.70
CA LYS A 184 -0.95 2.28 10.93
C LYS A 184 -0.45 3.71 11.07
N TYR A 185 -1.29 4.55 11.65
CA TYR A 185 -0.96 5.91 12.03
C TYR A 185 -1.26 6.12 13.52
N GLU A 186 -0.38 6.85 14.22
CA GLU A 186 -0.61 7.33 15.57
C GLU A 186 -0.24 8.81 15.66
N TYR A 187 -1.18 9.60 16.18
CA TYR A 187 -0.95 10.98 16.58
C TYR A 187 -0.61 11.01 18.07
N TRP A 188 0.57 11.50 18.43
CA TRP A 188 1.04 11.60 19.81
C TRP A 188 0.82 12.99 20.40
N GLY A 189 0.10 13.89 19.72
CA GLY A 189 -0.21 15.21 20.25
C GLY A 189 0.94 16.22 20.14
N LEU A 190 0.66 17.42 20.66
CA LEU A 190 1.63 18.50 20.82
C LEU A 190 2.50 18.21 22.05
N LEU A 191 3.80 18.04 21.86
CA LEU A 191 4.74 17.78 22.95
C LEU A 191 5.88 18.80 22.94
N ASP A 192 6.33 19.18 24.12
CA ASP A 192 7.50 20.04 24.31
C ASP A 192 8.79 19.30 23.91
N PHE A 193 9.70 20.03 23.27
CA PHE A 193 11.01 19.53 22.92
C PHE A 193 11.95 19.65 24.12
N ALA A 194 12.90 18.71 24.22
CA ALA A 194 13.98 18.80 25.20
C ALA A 194 14.87 20.04 24.98
N TYR A 195 14.93 20.55 23.76
CA TYR A 195 15.63 21.78 23.39
C TYR A 195 14.95 22.43 22.16
N PRO A 196 15.03 23.76 21.97
CA PRO A 196 14.38 24.41 20.84
C PRO A 196 14.90 23.94 19.48
N ILE A 197 13.99 23.69 18.53
CA ILE A 197 14.30 23.30 17.15
C ILE A 197 13.66 24.36 16.24
N ASN A 198 14.45 24.96 15.34
CA ASN A 198 13.96 26.03 14.45
C ASN A 198 13.19 27.14 15.21
N LYS A 199 13.67 27.52 16.41
CA LYS A 199 13.06 28.50 17.34
C LYS A 199 11.72 28.08 17.96
N MET A 200 11.18 26.91 17.64
CA MET A 200 10.01 26.33 18.29
C MET A 200 10.41 25.55 19.54
N LYS A 201 9.53 25.55 20.55
CA LYS A 201 9.72 24.82 21.82
C LYS A 201 8.87 23.55 21.91
N SER A 202 7.86 23.44 21.07
CA SER A 202 6.98 22.28 20.98
C SER A 202 6.66 21.96 19.53
N GLY A 203 6.03 20.81 19.28
CA GLY A 203 5.56 20.42 17.97
C GLY A 203 4.69 19.17 18.02
N HIS A 204 3.94 18.93 16.96
CA HIS A 204 3.04 17.79 16.88
C HIS A 204 3.81 16.54 16.51
N TYR A 205 3.78 15.52 17.35
CA TYR A 205 4.45 14.26 17.10
C TYR A 205 3.51 13.27 16.43
N CYS A 206 3.99 12.67 15.35
CA CYS A 206 3.23 11.73 14.54
C CYS A 206 4.10 10.50 14.23
N MET A 207 3.46 9.34 14.13
CA MET A 207 4.11 8.10 13.71
C MET A 207 3.27 7.38 12.66
N MET A 208 3.95 6.88 11.63
CA MET A 208 3.40 6.06 10.56
C MET A 208 4.16 4.73 10.49
N CYS A 209 3.43 3.61 10.55
CA CYS A 209 3.96 2.28 10.24
C CYS A 209 3.70 2.02 8.76
N ILE A 210 4.76 1.90 7.98
CA ILE A 210 4.70 1.84 6.52
C ILE A 210 5.36 0.55 6.05
N GLY A 211 4.63 -0.24 5.27
CA GLY A 211 5.24 -1.28 4.43
C GLY A 211 5.80 -0.60 3.18
N SER A 212 7.07 -0.85 2.84
CA SER A 212 7.63 -0.30 1.60
C SER A 212 8.87 -1.06 1.10
N THR A 213 9.21 -0.85 -0.17
CA THR A 213 10.55 -1.16 -0.67
C THR A 213 11.51 0.01 -0.42
N SER A 214 12.82 -0.28 -0.34
CA SER A 214 13.83 0.75 -0.05
C SER A 214 13.82 1.91 -1.05
N SER A 215 13.54 1.65 -2.34
CA SER A 215 13.46 2.70 -3.37
C SER A 215 12.31 3.66 -3.15
N ILE A 216 11.12 3.15 -2.81
CA ILE A 216 9.93 3.96 -2.56
C ILE A 216 10.13 4.79 -1.28
N MET A 217 10.68 4.18 -0.23
CA MET A 217 10.93 4.88 1.04
C MET A 217 11.94 6.02 0.88
N LYS A 218 13.00 5.84 0.08
CA LYS A 218 13.99 6.91 -0.19
C LYS A 218 13.35 8.10 -0.88
N GLU A 219 12.52 7.86 -1.91
CA GLU A 219 11.83 8.94 -2.62
C GLU A 219 10.78 9.62 -1.73
N PHE A 220 10.08 8.86 -0.89
CA PHE A 220 9.15 9.41 0.11
C PHE A 220 9.86 10.36 1.08
N VAL A 221 10.97 9.92 1.68
CA VAL A 221 11.79 10.76 2.57
C VAL A 221 12.32 12.00 1.85
N ARG A 222 12.69 11.89 0.56
CA ARG A 222 13.12 13.03 -0.25
C ARG A 222 12.01 14.07 -0.39
N ARG A 223 10.78 13.65 -0.67
CA ARG A 223 9.63 14.58 -0.80
C ARG A 223 9.20 15.14 0.57
N VAL A 224 9.24 14.35 1.64
CA VAL A 224 8.97 14.83 3.01
C VAL A 224 9.95 15.94 3.43
N LYS A 225 11.23 15.83 3.07
CA LYS A 225 12.23 16.89 3.34
C LYS A 225 11.91 18.24 2.69
N LEU A 226 11.09 18.25 1.63
CA LEU A 226 10.67 19.47 0.96
C LEU A 226 9.45 20.12 1.62
N ASN A 227 8.77 19.41 2.53
CA ASN A 227 7.62 19.94 3.24
C ASN A 227 8.08 20.81 4.42
N GLU A 228 7.86 22.11 4.32
CA GLU A 228 8.26 23.10 5.32
C GLU A 228 7.53 22.95 6.66
N ASN A 229 6.35 22.33 6.65
CA ASN A 229 5.56 22.07 7.86
C ASN A 229 6.17 20.94 8.70
N ILE A 230 7.00 20.07 8.10
CA ILE A 230 7.67 18.96 8.79
C ILE A 230 9.06 19.42 9.23
N ILE A 231 9.24 19.58 10.53
CA ILE A 231 10.46 20.17 11.10
C ILE A 231 11.56 19.14 11.33
N ARG A 232 11.18 17.87 11.54
CA ARG A 232 12.09 16.74 11.74
C ARG A 232 11.37 15.45 11.40
N HIS A 233 12.10 14.48 10.86
CA HIS A 233 11.60 13.13 10.65
C HIS A 233 12.70 12.10 10.92
N LEU A 234 12.29 10.87 11.19
CA LEU A 234 13.15 9.71 11.39
C LEU A 234 12.47 8.49 10.77
N SER A 235 13.20 7.76 9.93
CA SER A 235 12.76 6.49 9.37
C SER A 235 13.62 5.36 9.92
N ILE A 236 13.01 4.37 10.56
CA ILE A 236 13.70 3.19 11.08
C ILE A 236 13.12 1.96 10.39
N GLN A 237 13.99 1.10 9.85
CA GLN A 237 13.58 -0.20 9.35
C GLN A 237 13.41 -1.17 10.53
N VAL A 238 12.28 -1.87 10.59
CA VAL A 238 11.94 -2.83 11.65
C VAL A 238 11.64 -4.20 11.07
N ASP A 239 11.79 -5.25 11.89
CA ASP A 239 11.46 -6.62 11.50
C ASP A 239 9.96 -6.91 11.63
N LYS A 240 9.30 -6.28 12.61
CA LYS A 240 7.87 -6.43 12.89
C LYS A 240 7.33 -5.13 13.50
N PHE A 241 6.08 -4.78 13.18
CA PHE A 241 5.37 -3.71 13.88
C PHE A 241 4.94 -4.13 15.28
N PHE A 242 4.93 -3.18 16.20
CA PHE A 242 4.39 -3.37 17.53
C PHE A 242 2.87 -3.66 17.50
N GLU A 243 2.42 -4.50 18.42
CA GLU A 243 1.01 -4.85 18.56
C GLU A 243 0.31 -3.87 19.52
N GLY A 244 -0.97 -3.54 19.26
CA GLY A 244 -1.73 -2.63 20.11
C GLY A 244 -1.39 -1.16 19.87
N LYS A 245 -1.33 -0.34 20.92
CA LYS A 245 -1.00 1.09 20.90
C LYS A 245 0.43 1.32 21.38
N SER A 246 1.10 2.37 20.91
CA SER A 246 2.44 2.68 21.39
C SER A 246 2.44 3.13 22.85
N TYR A 247 3.62 3.09 23.48
CA TYR A 247 3.82 3.66 24.81
C TYR A 247 3.36 5.12 24.89
N MET A 248 3.66 5.93 23.88
CA MET A 248 3.27 7.34 23.84
C MET A 248 1.75 7.51 23.86
N MET A 249 1.04 6.71 23.06
CA MET A 249 -0.42 6.74 23.02
C MET A 249 -1.06 6.24 24.32
N ASN A 250 -0.50 5.20 24.95
CA ASN A 250 -0.98 4.68 26.23
C ASN A 250 -0.82 5.72 27.35
N ARG A 251 0.35 6.37 27.40
CA ARG A 251 0.63 7.43 28.37
C ARG A 251 -0.38 8.57 28.28
N GLN A 252 -0.74 9.00 27.08
CA GLN A 252 -1.74 10.06 26.90
C GLN A 252 -3.13 9.66 27.38
N ILE A 253 -3.53 8.42 27.14
CA ILE A 253 -4.82 7.91 27.62
C ILE A 253 -4.85 7.91 29.14
N GLU A 254 -3.78 7.45 29.78
CA GLU A 254 -3.64 7.48 31.24
C GLU A 254 -3.75 8.91 31.77
N GLU A 255 -3.02 9.87 31.19
CA GLU A 255 -3.06 11.28 31.58
C GLU A 255 -4.45 11.94 31.39
N GLN A 256 -5.27 11.45 30.45
CA GLN A 256 -6.65 11.92 30.23
C GLN A 256 -7.71 11.24 31.10
N SER A 257 -7.34 10.14 31.78
CA SER A 257 -8.25 9.34 32.60
C SER A 257 -8.40 9.85 34.04
N PHE A 258 -7.60 10.85 34.42
CA PHE A 258 -7.57 11.50 35.73
C PHE A 258 -8.22 12.88 35.68
#